data_AF-B1A647-F1
#
_entry.id   AF-B1A647-F1
#
_cell.length_a   1.000
_cell.length_b   1.000
_cell.length_c   1.000
_cell.angle_alpha   90.00
_cell.angle_beta   90.00
_cell.angle_gamma   90.00
#
_symmetry.space_group_name_H-M   'P 1'
#
loop_
_entity.id
_entity.type
_entity.pdbx_description
1 polymer ?
#
loop_
_entity_poly.entity_id
_entity_poly.type
_entity_poly.pdbx_seq_one_letter_code
_entity_poly.pdbx_strand_id
1 'polypeptide(L)'
;GVCVQTETVLRQAIAERIKPVLFMNKMDRALLELQLDAEDLYQTFQRIVENVNVIIATYNDDGGPMGEVRVDPSKGSVGFGSGLHGWAFTLKQFAEMYAAMFKIDVVKLMNRLWGENFFNPKTKKWA
;
A
#
# COMPACT_ATOMS: atom_id res chain seq x y z
N GLY A 1 0.63 -3.12 12.70
CA GLY A 1 0.51 -1.77 13.29
C GLY A 1 1.79 -1.00 13.07
N VAL A 2 1.78 0.31 13.29
CA VAL A 2 2.98 1.17 13.24
C VAL A 2 3.63 1.17 14.62
N CYS A 3 4.95 0.93 14.67
CA CYS A 3 5.69 1.00 15.93
C CYS A 3 5.98 2.47 16.28
N VAL A 4 5.91 2.82 17.57
CA VAL A 4 6.29 4.17 18.07
C VAL A 4 7.69 4.60 17.63
N GLN A 5 8.63 3.64 17.50
CA GLN A 5 9.96 3.92 16.97
C GLN A 5 9.95 4.33 15.49
N THR A 6 9.09 3.70 14.69
CA THR A 6 8.93 4.04 13.28
C THR A 6 8.39 5.44 13.11
N GLU A 7 7.46 5.87 13.96
CA GLU A 7 6.93 7.24 13.95
C GLU A 7 8.02 8.28 14.23
N THR A 8 8.85 8.07 15.26
CA THR A 8 9.93 9.01 15.61
C THR A 8 10.96 9.15 14.48
N VAL A 9 11.37 8.04 13.88
CA VAL A 9 12.31 8.04 12.75
C VAL A 9 11.68 8.67 11.51
N LEU A 10 10.41 8.37 11.23
CA LEU A 10 9.67 8.95 10.12
C LEU A 10 9.55 10.47 10.26
N ARG A 11 9.31 10.97 11.48
CA ARG A 11 9.27 12.40 11.77
C ARG A 11 10.61 13.09 11.45
N GLN A 12 11.73 12.47 11.84
CA GLN A 12 13.05 13.01 11.51
C GLN A 12 13.31 12.99 9.99
N ALA A 13 12.94 11.91 9.31
CA ALA A 13 13.10 11.79 7.86
C ALA A 13 12.29 12.84 7.08
N ILE A 14 11.07 13.16 7.53
CA ILE A 14 10.24 14.22 6.93
C ILE A 14 10.90 15.60 7.14
N ALA A 15 11.45 15.87 8.33
CA ALA A 15 12.17 17.11 8.61
C ALA A 15 13.41 17.28 7.72
N GLU A 16 14.08 16.18 7.36
CA GLU A 16 15.20 16.16 6.41
C GLU A 16 14.78 16.19 4.94
N ARG A 17 13.47 16.33 4.65
CA ARG A 17 12.90 16.33 3.30
C ARG A 17 13.19 15.04 2.53
N ILE A 18 13.11 13.90 3.21
CA ILE A 18 13.20 12.57 2.59
C ILE A 18 11.79 12.05 2.27
N LYS A 19 11.58 11.57 1.03
CA LYS A 19 10.30 10.99 0.62
C LYS A 19 10.20 9.53 1.11
N PRO A 20 9.27 9.20 2.02
CA PRO A 20 9.14 7.85 2.55
C PRO A 20 8.43 6.93 1.55
N VAL A 21 8.75 5.64 1.62
CA VAL A 21 8.06 4.53 0.95
C VAL A 21 7.66 3.52 2.02
N LEU A 22 6.44 3.01 1.96
CA LEU A 22 5.93 2.07 2.95
C LEU A 22 6.19 0.63 2.50
N PHE A 23 6.79 -0.17 3.37
CA PHE A 23 6.89 -1.62 3.17
C PHE A 23 6.23 -2.36 4.33
N MET A 24 5.18 -3.11 4.02
CA MET A 24 4.42 -3.89 4.99
C MET A 24 5.02 -5.29 5.09
N ASN A 25 5.67 -5.57 6.23
CA ASN A 25 6.30 -6.86 6.51
C ASN A 25 5.42 -7.75 7.42
N LYS A 26 5.73 -9.05 7.48
CA LYS A 26 5.04 -10.08 8.26
C LYS A 26 3.64 -10.45 7.74
N MET A 27 3.46 -10.43 6.42
CA MET A 27 2.23 -10.89 5.78
C MET A 27 1.92 -12.37 6.08
N ASP A 28 2.97 -13.18 6.25
CA ASP A 28 2.92 -14.58 6.66
C ASP A 28 2.11 -14.79 7.94
N ARG A 29 2.32 -13.95 8.95
CA ARG A 29 1.62 -14.04 10.22
C ARG A 29 0.12 -13.81 10.07
N ALA A 30 -0.27 -12.87 9.21
CA ALA A 30 -1.69 -12.59 8.97
C ALA A 30 -2.39 -13.71 8.18
N LEU A 31 -1.67 -14.32 7.23
CA LEU A 31 -2.20 -15.39 6.37
C LEU A 31 -2.18 -16.77 7.03
N LEU A 32 -1.08 -17.14 7.66
CA LEU A 32 -0.85 -18.49 8.20
C LEU A 32 -1.24 -18.61 9.67
N GLU A 33 -0.97 -17.58 10.48
CA GLU A 33 -1.15 -17.64 11.94
C GLU A 33 -2.56 -17.21 12.34
N LEU A 34 -3.03 -16.08 11.81
CA LEU A 34 -4.35 -15.53 12.13
C LEU A 34 -5.47 -16.05 11.21
N GLN A 35 -5.13 -16.67 10.07
CA GLN A 35 -6.09 -17.16 9.07
C GLN A 35 -7.24 -16.17 8.80
N LEU A 36 -6.90 -14.88 8.67
CA LEU A 36 -7.89 -13.84 8.43
C LEU A 36 -8.52 -14.02 7.05
N ASP A 37 -9.81 -13.73 6.97
CA ASP A 37 -10.49 -13.58 5.70
C ASP A 37 -9.83 -12.47 4.87
N ALA A 38 -9.89 -12.61 3.55
CA ALA A 38 -9.24 -11.67 2.62
C ALA A 38 -9.74 -10.22 2.80
N GLU A 39 -10.99 -10.07 3.23
CA GLU A 39 -11.61 -8.76 3.49
C GLU A 39 -11.06 -8.11 4.77
N ASP A 40 -10.97 -8.86 5.87
CA ASP A 40 -10.37 -8.37 7.13
C ASP A 40 -8.89 -8.02 6.95
N LEU A 41 -8.17 -8.80 6.14
CA LEU A 41 -6.78 -8.53 5.78
C LEU A 41 -6.68 -7.20 5.00
N TYR A 42 -7.54 -7.00 4.01
CA TYR A 42 -7.59 -5.75 3.23
C TYR A 42 -7.91 -4.55 4.12
N GLN A 43 -8.93 -4.64 4.98
CA GLN A 43 -9.27 -3.57 5.92
C GLN A 43 -8.10 -3.24 6.86
N THR A 44 -7.38 -4.27 7.32
CA THR A 44 -6.18 -4.08 8.15
C THR A 44 -5.08 -3.34 7.38
N PHE A 45 -4.87 -3.66 6.11
CA PHE A 45 -3.88 -2.97 5.28
C PHE A 45 -4.26 -1.51 5.03
N GLN A 46 -5.51 -1.26 4.67
CA GLN A 46 -6.03 0.10 4.50
C GLN A 46 -5.83 0.93 5.76
N ARG A 47 -6.18 0.39 6.93
CA ARG A 47 -5.99 1.06 8.22
C ARG A 47 -4.52 1.38 8.51
N ILE A 48 -3.59 0.50 8.15
CA ILE A 48 -2.15 0.76 8.35
C ILE A 48 -1.67 1.89 7.43
N VAL A 49 -2.09 1.89 6.17
CA VAL A 49 -1.77 2.97 5.21
C VAL A 49 -2.32 4.30 5.70
N GLU A 50 -3.57 4.34 6.17
CA GLU A 50 -4.20 5.53 6.73
C GLU A 50 -3.44 6.06 7.95
N ASN A 51 -3.10 5.19 8.91
CA ASN A 51 -2.32 5.57 10.08
C ASN A 51 -0.97 6.20 9.72
N VAL A 52 -0.27 5.64 8.72
CA VAL A 52 1.00 6.21 8.23
C VAL A 52 0.77 7.57 7.58
N ASN A 53 -0.28 7.70 6.75
CA ASN A 53 -0.61 8.97 6.11
C ASN A 53 -1.00 10.07 7.11
N VAL A 54 -1.68 9.73 8.22
CA VAL A 54 -1.99 10.69 9.31
C VAL A 54 -0.71 11.21 9.97
N ILE A 55 0.24 10.32 10.23
CA ILE A 55 1.55 10.71 10.78
C ILE A 55 2.26 11.65 9.81
N ILE A 56 2.33 11.28 8.52
CA ILE A 56 3.00 12.13 7.52
C ILE A 56 2.31 13.49 7.39
N ALA A 57 0.97 13.53 7.36
CA ALA A 57 0.20 14.77 7.27
C ALA A 57 0.39 15.69 8.50
N THR A 58 0.65 15.11 9.67
CA THR A 58 0.88 15.88 10.90
C THR A 58 2.25 16.59 10.90
N TYR A 59 3.22 16.05 10.17
CA TYR A 59 4.60 16.54 10.14
C TYR A 59 5.01 17.19 8.82
N ASN A 60 4.21 17.05 7.76
CA ASN A 60 4.47 17.69 6.47
C ASN A 60 3.93 19.13 6.49
N ASP A 61 4.75 20.10 6.09
CA ASP A 61 4.29 21.47 5.85
C ASP A 61 3.61 21.52 4.47
N ASP A 62 2.28 21.70 4.43
CA ASP A 62 1.44 21.78 3.22
C ASP A 62 1.90 22.85 2.19
N GLY A 63 2.82 23.74 2.55
CA GLY A 63 3.37 24.81 1.69
C GLY A 63 4.79 24.57 1.15
N GLY A 64 5.40 23.41 1.39
CA GLY A 64 6.78 23.14 0.99
C GLY A 64 6.95 22.75 -0.50
N PRO A 65 8.16 22.92 -1.08
CA PRO A 65 8.48 22.52 -2.46
C PRO A 65 8.44 20.99 -2.70
N MET A 66 8.13 20.22 -1.67
CA MET A 66 8.17 18.75 -1.65
C MET A 66 6.85 18.10 -2.09
N GLY A 67 5.78 18.90 -2.24
CA GLY A 67 4.48 18.45 -2.71
C GLY A 67 3.77 17.48 -1.75
N GLU A 68 2.82 16.71 -2.29
CA GLU A 68 2.04 15.75 -1.54
C GLU A 68 2.88 14.51 -1.19
N VAL A 69 3.43 14.47 0.02
CA VAL A 69 4.19 13.33 0.57
C VAL A 69 3.23 12.27 1.13
N ARG A 70 2.23 11.84 0.35
CA ARG A 70 1.33 10.74 0.77
C ARG A 70 1.80 9.41 0.22
N VAL A 71 1.68 8.37 1.04
CA VAL A 71 1.89 6.98 0.60
C VAL A 71 0.57 6.42 0.10
N ASP A 72 0.60 5.94 -1.14
CA ASP A 72 -0.53 5.36 -1.83
C ASP A 72 -0.11 4.05 -2.55
N PRO A 73 -0.79 2.92 -2.28
CA PRO A 73 -0.55 1.65 -2.97
C PRO A 73 -0.86 1.72 -4.47
N SER A 74 -1.86 2.50 -4.89
CA SER A 74 -2.24 2.68 -6.30
C SER A 74 -1.16 3.42 -7.09
N LYS A 75 -0.35 4.26 -6.42
CA LYS A 75 0.83 4.93 -6.98
C LYS A 75 2.10 4.07 -6.91
N GLY A 76 2.03 2.88 -6.31
CA GLY A 76 3.17 1.96 -6.17
C GLY A 76 4.17 2.35 -5.08
N SER A 77 3.81 3.27 -4.18
CA SER A 77 4.64 3.68 -3.03
C SER A 77 4.48 2.77 -1.80
N VAL A 78 3.72 1.68 -1.94
CA VAL A 78 3.51 0.67 -0.91
C VAL A 78 3.87 -0.71 -1.45
N GLY A 79 4.76 -1.39 -0.74
CA GLY A 79 5.12 -2.79 -0.98
C GLY A 79 4.61 -3.69 0.16
N PHE A 80 4.31 -4.93 -0.18
CA PHE A 80 3.82 -5.95 0.75
C PHE A 80 4.77 -7.15 0.70
N GLY A 81 5.07 -7.75 1.85
CA GLY A 81 5.94 -8.92 1.84
C GLY A 81 6.10 -9.63 3.16
N SER A 82 6.86 -10.72 3.09
CA SER A 82 7.32 -11.51 4.21
C SER A 82 8.83 -11.69 4.10
N GLY A 83 9.58 -11.06 5.00
CA GLY A 83 11.02 -11.30 5.12
C GLY A 83 11.36 -12.75 5.52
N LEU A 84 10.47 -13.41 6.27
CA LEU A 84 10.70 -14.80 6.73
C LEU A 84 10.58 -15.81 5.58
N HIS A 85 9.58 -15.63 4.72
CA HIS A 85 9.34 -16.52 3.58
C HIS A 85 10.04 -16.06 2.28
N GLY A 86 10.75 -14.94 2.32
CA GLY A 86 11.56 -14.46 1.20
C GLY A 86 10.76 -13.97 -0.01
N TRP A 87 9.51 -13.54 0.18
CA TRP A 87 8.70 -12.97 -0.89
C TRP A 87 8.28 -11.53 -0.59
N ALA A 88 8.21 -10.73 -1.63
CA ALA A 88 7.69 -9.38 -1.60
C ALA A 88 7.02 -9.09 -2.94
N PHE A 89 5.95 -8.34 -2.89
CA PHE A 89 5.28 -7.86 -4.08
C PHE A 89 4.86 -6.40 -3.94
N THR A 90 4.69 -5.75 -5.07
CA THR A 90 4.03 -4.44 -5.16
C THR A 90 2.75 -4.59 -5.97
N LEU A 91 1.81 -3.66 -5.78
CA LEU A 91 0.60 -3.62 -6.59
C LEU A 91 0.90 -3.50 -8.09
N LYS A 92 2.02 -2.86 -8.43
CA LYS A 92 2.51 -2.70 -9.80
C LYS A 92 2.80 -4.05 -10.47
N GLN A 93 3.48 -4.97 -9.77
CA GLN A 93 3.81 -6.29 -10.34
C GLN A 93 2.55 -7.09 -10.67
N PHE A 94 1.56 -7.06 -9.77
CA PHE A 94 0.25 -7.65 -10.06
C PHE A 94 -0.44 -6.95 -11.23
N ALA A 95 -0.38 -5.62 -11.29
CA ALA A 95 -0.96 -4.87 -12.38
C ALA A 95 -0.33 -5.20 -13.74
N GLU A 96 0.99 -5.40 -13.81
CA GLU A 96 1.69 -5.83 -15.03
C GLU A 96 1.28 -7.25 -15.46
N MET A 97 1.16 -8.19 -14.51
CA MET A 97 0.70 -9.55 -14.79
C MET A 97 -0.73 -9.57 -15.35
N TYR A 98 -1.64 -8.83 -14.72
CA TYR A 98 -3.04 -8.77 -15.15
C TYR A 98 -3.27 -7.88 -16.37
N ALA A 99 -2.45 -6.85 -16.59
CA ALA A 99 -2.50 -6.02 -17.79
C ALA A 99 -2.31 -6.86 -19.06
N ALA A 100 -1.38 -7.82 -19.04
CA ALA A 100 -1.17 -8.75 -20.15
C ALA A 100 -2.41 -9.63 -20.42
N MET A 101 -3.13 -10.03 -19.37
CA MET A 101 -4.30 -10.90 -19.47
C MET A 101 -5.57 -10.15 -19.90
N PHE A 102 -5.83 -8.98 -19.32
CA PHE A 102 -7.04 -8.19 -19.57
C PHE A 102 -6.88 -7.15 -20.69
N LYS A 103 -5.65 -6.94 -21.19
CA LYS A 103 -5.30 -5.89 -22.16
C LYS A 103 -5.73 -4.49 -21.70
N ILE A 104 -5.63 -4.25 -20.40
CA ILE A 104 -5.91 -2.96 -19.76
C ILE A 104 -4.57 -2.33 -19.37
N ASP A 105 -4.49 -1.00 -19.45
CA ASP A 105 -3.31 -0.26 -19.02
C ASP A 105 -2.98 -0.50 -17.54
N VAL A 106 -1.67 -0.62 -17.24
CA VAL A 106 -1.16 -0.93 -15.90
C VAL A 106 -1.61 0.12 -14.88
N VAL A 107 -1.59 1.40 -15.22
CA VAL A 107 -1.95 2.49 -14.30
C VAL A 107 -3.44 2.44 -13.96
N LYS A 108 -4.28 2.19 -14.97
CA LYS A 108 -5.72 2.00 -14.74
C LYS A 108 -6.00 0.76 -13.89
N LEU A 109 -5.21 -0.29 -14.04
CA LEU A 109 -5.39 -1.51 -13.27
C LEU A 109 -4.88 -1.35 -11.83
N MET A 110 -3.80 -0.61 -11.60
CA MET A 110 -3.32 -0.29 -10.25
C MET A 110 -4.38 0.44 -9.42
N ASN A 111 -5.09 1.39 -10.02
CA ASN A 111 -6.21 2.08 -9.36
C ASN A 111 -7.42 1.16 -9.10
N ARG A 112 -7.55 0.04 -9.83
CA ARG A 112 -8.64 -0.92 -9.69
C ARG A 112 -8.30 -2.08 -8.75
N LEU A 113 -7.01 -2.35 -8.53
CA LEU A 113 -6.53 -3.39 -7.62
C LEU A 113 -6.44 -2.91 -6.17
N TRP A 114 -6.72 -1.63 -5.92
CA TRP A 114 -6.75 -1.02 -4.59
C TRP A 114 -8.02 -0.20 -4.41
N GLY A 115 -8.55 -0.10 -3.19
CA GLY A 115 -9.80 0.60 -2.91
C GLY A 115 -11.03 -0.29 -3.05
N GLU A 116 -12.19 0.35 -3.04
CA GLU A 116 -13.51 -0.28 -3.17
C GLU A 116 -13.85 -0.60 -4.63
N ASN A 117 -12.99 -1.38 -5.29
CA ASN A 117 -13.19 -1.82 -6.67
C ASN A 117 -13.53 -3.31 -6.70
N PHE A 118 -14.66 -3.66 -7.30
CA PHE A 118 -15.14 -5.03 -7.37
C PHE A 118 -15.06 -5.55 -8.80
N PHE A 119 -14.34 -6.65 -9.00
CA PHE A 119 -14.30 -7.33 -10.30
C PHE A 119 -15.39 -8.40 -10.37
N ASN A 120 -16.31 -8.26 -11.33
CA ASN A 120 -17.31 -9.29 -11.59
C ASN A 120 -16.79 -10.27 -12.67
N PRO A 121 -16.47 -11.54 -12.32
CA PRO A 121 -15.90 -12.50 -13.24
C PRO A 121 -16.86 -12.92 -14.37
N LYS A 122 -18.17 -12.79 -14.16
CA LYS A 122 -19.18 -13.15 -15.18
C LYS A 122 -19.26 -12.09 -16.28
N THR A 123 -19.23 -10.82 -15.90
CA THR A 123 -19.33 -9.70 -16.84
C THR A 123 -17.97 -9.18 -17.30
N LYS A 124 -16.87 -9.61 -16.64
CA LYS A 124 -15.50 -9.09 -16.81
C LYS A 124 -15.43 -7.56 -16.69
N LYS A 125 -16.36 -6.98 -15.94
CA LYS A 125 -16.45 -5.54 -15.68
C LYS A 125 -16.00 -5.26 -14.25
N TRP A 126 -15.40 -4.09 -14.10
CA TRP A 126 -15.05 -3.50 -12.82
C TRP A 126 -16.20 -2.57 -12.42
N ALA A 127 -16.69 -2.71 -11.19
CA ALA A 127 -17.72 -1.87 -10.58
C ALA A 127 -17.14 -1.18 -9.35
#